data_AF-A0A6M0FIH0-F1
#
_entry.id   AF-A0A6M0FIH0-F1
#
_cell.length_a   1.000
_cell.length_b   1.000
_cell.length_c   1.000
_cell.angle_alpha   90.00
_cell.angle_beta   90.00
_cell.angle_gamma   90.00
#
_symmetry.space_group_name_H-M   'P 1'
#
loop_
_entity.id
_entity.type
_entity.pdbx_description
1 polymer ?
#
loop_
_entity_poly.entity_id
_entity_poly.type
_entity_poly.pdbx_seq_one_letter_code
_entity_poly.pdbx_strand_id
1 'polypeptide(L)'
;MESEPKRFCLQAVTLRLTYLRLQMNNSNKQNQTHKIDSFLGRGIIDQLLAIEEEMAGRIEEIITRIEQNFDRRLEDAILFLAGSGDGENLKDSIGFNWNDSRFGHSLARRLQSGTRLTLKQAHTALQMMQKYSKTQLEPNGYSLPITWEEISHQYREREIESASYRMYLGLHEDEDYGACIAIRYPVNVEIAGIREDLEEDAGIEDGERWPVSSDNWDYCHPFWRAEGLLAYADDRDWYVDPDIEAAYYLWQEEQKAGINSGRISGLLSHSATPSTIDKLLALEEEMVGRIEEIVARIEQNFDHRLENAILFLAGSNDENLEDSIGFNWSDSWFGHSLARRLQSGTRLTLKQAHTALQMMQEYSKTQLELNGYSLPRTWEEISHQYRENTIESDPSKIRMVLQRDEEHNTYIAIYYPVNVPVETIDESLEKIAAIQDGEVWYMWSEDSPSGNSYYGYPLWRAEGLLEAAAHWIESGYNWYVDPDIEAAHYLWQQEQKAGIGSG
;
A
#
# COMPACT_ATOMS: atom_id res chain seq x y z
N MET A 1 -5.01 -19.27 9.87
CA MET A 1 -6.00 -18.23 9.55
C MET A 1 -6.19 -17.17 10.66
N GLU A 2 -5.40 -17.13 11.74
CA GLU A 2 -5.50 -16.06 12.78
C GLU A 2 -4.21 -15.22 12.94
N SER A 3 -3.35 -15.21 11.92
CA SER A 3 -2.11 -14.41 11.86
C SER A 3 -2.22 -13.16 10.97
N GLU A 4 -3.23 -13.10 10.09
CA GLU A 4 -3.51 -11.95 9.21
C GLU A 4 -3.76 -10.62 9.94
N PRO A 5 -4.47 -10.56 11.08
CA PRO A 5 -4.72 -9.28 11.76
C PRO A 5 -3.42 -8.63 12.27
N LYS A 6 -2.43 -9.45 12.66
CA LYS A 6 -1.23 -9.02 13.41
C LYS A 6 -0.21 -8.29 12.55
N ARG A 7 -0.13 -8.62 11.26
CA ARG A 7 0.74 -7.96 10.29
C ARG A 7 0.05 -6.76 9.66
N PHE A 8 -1.27 -6.85 9.44
CA PHE A 8 -2.08 -5.69 9.06
C PHE A 8 -1.97 -4.58 10.09
N CYS A 9 -1.97 -4.85 11.39
CA CYS A 9 -1.87 -3.80 12.40
C CYS A 9 -0.48 -3.15 12.48
N LEU A 10 0.61 -3.92 12.45
CA LEU A 10 1.96 -3.32 12.46
C LEU A 10 2.29 -2.60 11.14
N GLN A 11 1.90 -3.17 9.99
CA GLN A 11 2.04 -2.52 8.69
C GLN A 11 1.08 -1.35 8.57
N ALA A 12 -0.15 -1.39 9.08
CA ALA A 12 -1.09 -0.27 9.04
C ALA A 12 -0.65 0.85 9.98
N VAL A 13 -0.13 0.56 11.18
CA VAL A 13 0.45 1.57 12.08
C VAL A 13 1.72 2.15 11.46
N THR A 14 2.61 1.33 10.91
CA THR A 14 3.81 1.81 10.22
C THR A 14 3.46 2.58 8.95
N LEU A 15 2.47 2.15 8.17
CA LEU A 15 1.94 2.87 7.00
C LEU A 15 1.22 4.14 7.42
N ARG A 16 0.49 4.16 8.53
CA ARG A 16 -0.20 5.35 9.04
C ARG A 16 0.79 6.36 9.58
N LEU A 17 1.82 5.93 10.32
CA LEU A 17 2.92 6.76 10.79
C LEU A 17 3.81 7.23 9.64
N THR A 18 4.11 6.37 8.67
CA THR A 18 4.87 6.71 7.46
C THR A 18 4.06 7.62 6.53
N TYR A 19 2.75 7.41 6.40
CA TYR A 19 1.82 8.29 5.70
C TYR A 19 1.75 9.65 6.40
N LEU A 20 1.61 9.69 7.73
CA LEU A 20 1.70 10.93 8.51
C LEU A 20 3.07 11.60 8.34
N ARG A 21 4.17 10.83 8.30
CA ARG A 21 5.53 11.32 8.10
C ARG A 21 5.79 11.83 6.68
N LEU A 22 5.21 11.20 5.65
CA LEU A 22 5.25 11.63 4.25
C LEU A 22 4.35 12.86 4.04
N GLN A 23 3.17 12.89 4.67
CA GLN A 23 2.29 14.06 4.77
C GLN A 23 3.02 15.23 5.46
N MET A 24 3.92 14.96 6.40
CA MET A 24 4.77 15.96 7.06
C MET A 24 6.05 16.33 6.29
N ASN A 25 6.59 15.46 5.42
CA ASN A 25 7.88 15.66 4.73
C ASN A 25 7.77 16.11 3.26
N ASN A 26 6.64 15.89 2.56
CA ASN A 26 6.47 16.24 1.14
C ASN A 26 6.19 17.74 0.89
N SER A 27 6.26 18.57 1.92
CA SER A 27 6.20 20.02 1.79
C SER A 27 7.61 20.60 1.84
N ASN A 28 8.07 21.13 0.69
CA ASN A 28 9.40 21.72 0.44
C ASN A 28 10.22 22.10 1.69
N LYS A 29 11.33 21.37 1.89
CA LYS A 29 12.31 21.55 2.97
C LYS A 29 12.96 22.93 2.91
N GLN A 30 12.41 23.88 3.67
CA GLN A 30 13.13 24.90 4.48
C GLN A 30 12.18 25.97 5.05
N ASN A 31 11.02 26.22 4.43
CA ASN A 31 10.10 27.29 4.85
C ASN A 31 8.92 26.85 5.73
N GLN A 32 8.69 25.54 5.94
CA GLN A 32 7.50 25.04 6.66
C GLN A 32 7.72 24.41 8.04
N THR A 33 8.95 24.17 8.49
CA THR A 33 9.19 23.76 9.89
C THR A 33 8.57 24.77 10.88
N HIS A 34 8.53 26.06 10.49
CA HIS A 34 7.85 27.11 11.25
C HIS A 34 6.30 27.09 11.17
N LYS A 35 5.70 26.56 10.10
CA LYS A 35 4.24 26.50 9.90
C LYS A 35 3.63 25.27 10.55
N ILE A 36 4.30 24.12 10.47
CA ILE A 36 3.87 22.87 11.12
C ILE A 36 3.95 23.03 12.66
N ASP A 37 4.98 23.70 13.18
CA ASP A 37 5.11 24.07 14.61
C ASP A 37 3.95 24.96 15.11
N SER A 38 3.31 25.74 14.21
CA SER A 38 2.14 26.57 14.54
C SER A 38 0.80 25.84 14.41
N PHE A 39 0.71 24.78 13.59
CA PHE A 39 -0.53 24.09 13.24
C PHE A 39 -0.98 23.07 14.30
N LEU A 40 -0.07 22.25 14.81
CA LEU A 40 -0.36 21.28 15.88
C LEU A 40 0.03 21.81 17.26
N GLY A 41 0.72 22.96 17.30
CA GLY A 41 1.50 23.35 18.45
C GLY A 41 2.70 22.41 18.62
N ARG A 42 3.90 22.97 18.72
CA ARG A 42 5.16 22.23 18.94
C ARG A 42 5.03 21.09 19.96
N GLY A 43 4.25 21.32 21.03
CA GLY A 43 4.00 20.32 22.07
C GLY A 43 3.25 19.06 21.64
N ILE A 44 2.38 19.08 20.62
CA ILE A 44 1.70 17.85 20.13
C ILE A 44 2.64 17.03 19.24
N ILE A 45 3.44 17.70 18.41
CA ILE A 45 4.44 17.03 17.58
C ILE A 45 5.50 16.36 18.46
N ASP A 46 6.00 17.07 19.47
CA ASP A 46 6.94 16.54 20.45
C ASP A 46 6.34 15.34 21.22
N GLN A 47 5.04 15.36 21.53
CA GLN A 47 4.34 14.23 22.16
C GLN A 47 4.24 13.02 21.22
N LEU A 48 3.89 13.23 19.95
CA LEU A 48 3.79 12.15 18.97
C LEU A 48 5.16 11.50 18.69
N LEU A 49 6.22 12.32 18.56
CA LEU A 49 7.58 11.83 18.38
C LEU A 49 8.08 11.08 19.63
N ALA A 50 7.78 11.57 20.83
CA ALA A 50 8.13 10.88 22.07
C ALA A 50 7.43 9.52 22.19
N ILE A 51 6.16 9.42 21.76
CA ILE A 51 5.43 8.14 21.71
C ILE A 51 6.07 7.18 20.71
N GLU A 52 6.45 7.68 19.52
CA GLU A 52 7.12 6.88 18.49
C GLU A 52 8.46 6.33 18.98
N GLU A 53 9.29 7.18 19.61
CA GLU A 53 10.58 6.77 20.18
C GLU A 53 10.42 5.77 21.34
N GLU A 54 9.49 6.01 22.26
CA GLU A 54 9.20 5.10 23.38
C GLU A 54 8.75 3.73 22.84
N MET A 55 7.88 3.74 21.83
CA MET A 55 7.39 2.52 21.19
C MET A 55 8.48 1.75 20.47
N ALA A 56 9.32 2.44 19.69
CA ALA A 56 10.43 1.81 19.00
C ALA A 56 11.35 1.10 20.01
N GLY A 57 11.66 1.75 21.13
CA GLY A 57 12.44 1.16 22.21
C GLY A 57 11.78 -0.06 22.84
N ARG A 58 10.47 -0.03 23.11
CA ARG A 58 9.72 -1.18 23.65
C ARG A 58 9.66 -2.34 22.65
N ILE A 59 9.48 -2.07 21.36
CA ILE A 59 9.48 -3.09 20.31
C ILE A 59 10.85 -3.75 20.22
N GLU A 60 11.93 -2.96 20.25
CA GLU A 60 13.30 -3.47 20.22
C GLU A 60 13.62 -4.31 21.47
N GLU A 61 13.16 -3.90 22.66
CA GLU A 61 13.29 -4.70 23.89
C GLU A 61 12.53 -6.03 23.79
N ILE A 62 11.31 -6.02 23.23
CA ILE A 62 10.51 -7.22 23.01
C ILE A 62 11.18 -8.15 21.99
N ILE A 63 11.66 -7.62 20.86
CA ILE A 63 12.38 -8.39 19.84
C ILE A 63 13.64 -9.01 20.46
N THR A 64 14.43 -8.22 21.19
CA THR A 64 15.65 -8.70 21.87
C THR A 64 15.34 -9.80 22.87
N ARG A 65 14.27 -9.65 23.68
CA ARG A 65 13.82 -10.70 24.60
C ARG A 65 13.34 -11.95 23.89
N ILE A 66 12.63 -11.80 22.77
CA ILE A 66 12.21 -12.94 21.96
C ILE A 66 13.47 -13.62 21.41
N GLU A 67 14.42 -12.86 20.84
CA GLU A 67 15.70 -13.33 20.28
C GLU A 67 16.61 -14.05 21.28
N GLN A 68 16.66 -13.58 22.52
CA GLN A 68 17.42 -14.23 23.61
C GLN A 68 16.81 -15.55 24.07
N ASN A 69 15.52 -15.78 23.78
CA ASN A 69 14.83 -17.02 24.13
C ASN A 69 14.77 -18.03 22.96
N PHE A 70 15.42 -17.74 21.82
CA PHE A 70 15.51 -18.71 20.73
C PHE A 70 16.49 -19.81 21.06
N ASP A 71 16.08 -21.03 20.76
CA ASP A 71 16.95 -22.18 20.77
C ASP A 71 17.76 -22.24 19.47
N ARG A 72 19.04 -21.85 19.54
CA ARG A 72 19.93 -21.80 18.36
C ARG A 72 20.62 -23.11 18.04
N ARG A 73 20.30 -24.20 18.75
CA ARG A 73 20.97 -25.50 18.61
C ARG A 73 20.95 -26.04 17.17
N LEU A 74 19.85 -25.85 16.44
CA LEU A 74 19.73 -26.31 15.07
C LEU A 74 20.60 -25.46 14.12
N GLU A 75 20.51 -24.14 14.24
CA GLU A 75 21.23 -23.18 13.42
C GLU A 75 22.76 -23.28 13.63
N ASP A 76 23.20 -23.41 14.88
CA ASP A 76 24.60 -23.57 15.22
C ASP A 76 25.18 -24.87 14.65
N ALA A 77 24.40 -25.96 14.63
CA ALA A 77 24.80 -27.23 14.03
C ALA A 77 24.91 -27.16 12.50
N ILE A 78 23.98 -26.47 11.84
CA ILE A 78 24.03 -26.21 10.39
C ILE A 78 25.29 -25.43 10.04
N LEU A 79 25.55 -24.33 10.76
CA LEU A 79 26.72 -23.47 10.53
C LEU A 79 28.04 -24.22 10.78
N PHE A 80 28.09 -25.08 11.78
CA PHE A 80 29.26 -25.91 12.08
C PHE A 80 29.59 -26.89 10.94
N LEU A 81 28.59 -27.65 10.48
CA LEU A 81 28.78 -28.63 9.40
C LEU A 81 29.06 -27.95 8.05
N ALA A 82 28.47 -26.79 7.77
CA ALA A 82 28.79 -26.01 6.57
C ALA A 82 30.20 -25.41 6.61
N GLY A 83 30.66 -24.96 7.80
CA GLY A 83 32.00 -24.40 7.98
C GLY A 83 33.12 -25.44 7.92
N SER A 84 32.79 -26.72 8.11
CA SER A 84 33.68 -27.87 8.00
C SER A 84 33.53 -28.44 6.60
N GLY A 85 34.48 -28.16 5.69
CA GLY A 85 34.31 -28.40 4.24
C GLY A 85 33.77 -29.79 3.85
N ASP A 86 33.10 -29.87 2.70
CA ASP A 86 32.37 -31.07 2.26
C ASP A 86 33.19 -32.35 2.40
N GLY A 87 32.60 -33.34 3.09
CA GLY A 87 33.28 -34.53 3.60
C GLY A 87 33.79 -35.50 2.53
N GLU A 88 33.83 -35.11 1.27
CA GLU A 88 34.24 -35.96 0.15
C GLU A 88 35.75 -36.13 0.02
N ASN A 89 36.59 -35.25 0.60
CA ASN A 89 38.05 -35.32 0.40
C ASN A 89 38.94 -34.92 1.60
N LEU A 90 38.37 -34.63 2.78
CA LEU A 90 39.16 -34.23 3.96
C LEU A 90 39.37 -35.41 4.92
N LYS A 91 40.61 -35.54 5.42
CA LYS A 91 41.08 -36.58 6.37
C LYS A 91 40.24 -36.72 7.65
N ASP A 92 39.39 -35.74 7.93
CA ASP A 92 38.73 -35.56 9.21
C ASP A 92 37.26 -36.05 9.17
N SER A 93 36.70 -36.30 7.98
CA SER A 93 35.31 -36.80 7.78
C SER A 93 34.21 -35.98 8.46
N ILE A 94 34.43 -34.67 8.64
CA ILE A 94 33.47 -33.71 9.19
C ILE A 94 32.94 -32.83 8.05
N GLY A 95 31.62 -32.66 7.97
CA GLY A 95 30.91 -31.89 6.97
C GLY A 95 29.65 -32.60 6.47
N PHE A 96 28.88 -31.91 5.64
CA PHE A 96 27.77 -32.54 4.92
C PHE A 96 28.29 -33.60 3.94
N ASN A 97 27.53 -34.68 3.78
CA ASN A 97 27.76 -35.63 2.69
C ASN A 97 27.34 -35.00 1.35
N TRP A 98 27.72 -35.61 0.22
CA TRP A 98 27.37 -35.15 -1.12
C TRP A 98 25.89 -34.79 -1.31
N ASN A 99 24.99 -35.65 -0.84
CA ASN A 99 23.55 -35.49 -1.04
C ASN A 99 23.00 -34.32 -0.23
N ASP A 100 23.55 -34.08 0.96
CA ASP A 100 23.06 -33.11 1.91
C ASP A 100 23.78 -31.74 1.76
N SER A 101 24.93 -31.71 1.08
CA SER A 101 25.81 -30.54 0.96
C SER A 101 25.09 -29.33 0.37
N ARG A 102 24.42 -29.46 -0.77
CA ARG A 102 23.74 -28.33 -1.43
C ARG A 102 22.71 -27.67 -0.51
N PHE A 103 21.82 -28.47 0.07
CA PHE A 103 20.78 -27.96 0.97
C PHE A 103 21.39 -27.40 2.27
N GLY A 104 22.32 -28.11 2.88
CA GLY A 104 23.01 -27.68 4.10
C GLY A 104 23.75 -26.34 3.94
N HIS A 105 24.46 -26.15 2.84
CA HIS A 105 25.15 -24.89 2.53
C HIS A 105 24.21 -23.75 2.21
N SER A 106 23.09 -24.02 1.54
CA SER A 106 22.07 -22.99 1.32
C SER A 106 21.49 -22.49 2.65
N LEU A 107 21.14 -23.40 3.56
CA LEU A 107 20.67 -23.03 4.90
C LEU A 107 21.72 -22.20 5.65
N ALA A 108 22.99 -22.61 5.60
CA ALA A 108 24.08 -21.88 6.23
C ALA A 108 24.27 -20.48 5.65
N ARG A 109 24.20 -20.32 4.32
CA ARG A 109 24.29 -19.02 3.64
C ARG A 109 23.15 -18.10 4.08
N ARG A 110 21.92 -18.62 4.20
CA ARG A 110 20.77 -17.85 4.73
C ARG A 110 21.02 -17.39 6.16
N LEU A 111 21.44 -18.31 7.04
CA LEU A 111 21.74 -17.99 8.43
C LEU A 111 22.85 -16.94 8.57
N GLN A 112 23.92 -17.05 7.78
CA GLN A 112 25.03 -16.09 7.74
C GLN A 112 24.60 -14.71 7.24
N SER A 113 23.63 -14.64 6.32
CA SER A 113 23.04 -13.38 5.85
C SER A 113 22.08 -12.73 6.86
N GLY A 114 21.85 -13.34 8.02
CA GLY A 114 20.87 -12.90 9.01
C GLY A 114 19.42 -13.26 8.65
N THR A 115 19.22 -14.04 7.58
CA THR A 115 17.90 -14.51 7.14
C THR A 115 17.49 -15.73 7.94
N ARG A 116 16.30 -15.67 8.58
CA ARG A 116 15.77 -16.80 9.34
C ARG A 116 15.30 -17.94 8.42
N LEU A 117 15.37 -19.17 8.93
CA LEU A 117 14.80 -20.33 8.26
C LEU A 117 13.27 -20.28 8.30
N THR A 118 12.62 -20.75 7.23
CA THR A 118 11.17 -21.01 7.25
C THR A 118 10.87 -22.22 8.14
N LEU A 119 9.61 -22.36 8.53
CA LEU A 119 9.12 -23.52 9.28
C LEU A 119 9.44 -24.85 8.58
N LYS A 120 9.25 -24.91 7.26
CA LYS A 120 9.54 -26.10 6.45
C LYS A 120 11.03 -26.37 6.35
N GLN A 121 11.85 -25.34 6.08
CA GLN A 121 13.30 -25.46 6.06
C GLN A 121 13.85 -25.98 7.38
N ALA A 122 13.41 -25.41 8.50
CA ALA A 122 13.88 -25.81 9.83
C ALA A 122 13.47 -27.25 10.18
N HIS A 123 12.25 -27.66 9.84
CA HIS A 123 11.80 -29.04 10.07
C HIS A 123 12.63 -30.04 9.24
N THR A 124 12.79 -29.79 7.95
CA THR A 124 13.63 -30.63 7.06
C THR A 124 15.09 -30.63 7.51
N ALA A 125 15.62 -29.48 7.92
CA ALA A 125 16.97 -29.35 8.45
C ALA A 125 17.16 -30.17 9.73
N LEU A 126 16.19 -30.17 10.65
CA LEU A 126 16.26 -30.99 11.86
C LEU A 126 16.32 -32.49 11.53
N GLN A 127 15.48 -32.96 10.60
CA GLN A 127 15.50 -34.35 10.13
C GLN A 127 16.84 -34.72 9.49
N MET A 128 17.40 -33.81 8.68
CA MET A 128 18.72 -33.98 8.10
C MET A 128 19.81 -34.01 9.18
N MET A 129 19.80 -33.07 10.14
CA MET A 129 20.80 -32.93 11.20
C MET A 129 20.85 -34.16 12.12
N GLN A 130 19.71 -34.84 12.34
CA GLN A 130 19.67 -36.07 13.14
C GLN A 130 20.61 -37.17 12.59
N LYS A 131 20.86 -37.21 11.28
CA LYS A 131 21.85 -38.13 10.66
C LYS A 131 23.28 -37.89 11.18
N TYR A 132 23.59 -36.65 11.53
CA TYR A 132 24.92 -36.18 11.94
C TYR A 132 25.10 -36.10 13.47
N SER A 133 24.01 -36.20 14.25
CA SER A 133 23.99 -36.00 15.71
C SER A 133 25.12 -36.76 16.42
N LYS A 134 25.14 -38.09 16.28
CA LYS A 134 26.06 -38.95 17.06
C LYS A 134 27.49 -38.98 16.53
N THR A 135 27.67 -38.80 15.23
CA THR A 135 28.94 -39.03 14.55
C THR A 135 29.78 -37.78 14.40
N GLN A 136 29.14 -36.61 14.23
CA GLN A 136 29.84 -35.36 13.95
C GLN A 136 29.48 -34.24 14.93
N LEU A 137 28.23 -34.12 15.38
CA LEU A 137 27.79 -32.99 16.21
C LEU A 137 28.13 -33.17 17.69
N GLU A 138 27.69 -34.26 18.32
CA GLU A 138 27.92 -34.55 19.74
C GLU A 138 29.41 -34.59 20.11
N PRO A 139 30.31 -35.23 19.34
CA PRO A 139 31.75 -35.22 19.63
C PRO A 139 32.38 -33.83 19.60
N ASN A 140 31.77 -32.89 18.86
CA ASN A 140 32.22 -31.51 18.73
C ASN A 140 31.46 -30.54 19.64
N GLY A 141 30.65 -31.05 20.58
CA GLY A 141 29.96 -30.24 21.59
C GLY A 141 28.65 -29.60 21.13
N TYR A 142 28.12 -30.00 19.96
CA TYR A 142 26.82 -29.55 19.48
C TYR A 142 25.75 -30.55 19.87
N SER A 143 24.66 -30.06 20.45
CA SER A 143 23.46 -30.86 20.74
C SER A 143 22.31 -30.36 19.88
N LEU A 144 21.51 -31.26 19.32
CA LEU A 144 20.30 -30.89 18.59
C LEU A 144 19.08 -30.87 19.53
N PRO A 145 18.00 -30.15 19.14
CA PRO A 145 16.68 -30.33 19.71
C PRO A 145 16.21 -31.79 19.57
N ILE A 146 15.61 -32.33 20.63
CA ILE A 146 15.22 -33.75 20.66
C ILE A 146 13.99 -33.96 19.78
N THR A 147 13.04 -33.04 19.86
CA THR A 147 11.81 -33.08 19.07
C THR A 147 11.57 -31.76 18.36
N TRP A 148 10.77 -31.81 17.29
CA TRP A 148 10.41 -30.62 16.52
C TRP A 148 9.62 -29.62 17.38
N GLU A 149 8.79 -30.10 18.30
CA GLU A 149 7.94 -29.29 19.17
C GLU A 149 8.75 -28.37 20.11
N GLU A 150 10.01 -28.72 20.42
CA GLU A 150 10.91 -27.88 21.23
C GLU A 150 11.20 -26.54 20.54
N ILE A 151 11.24 -26.51 19.21
CA ILE A 151 11.73 -25.36 18.43
C ILE A 151 10.71 -24.85 17.40
N SER A 152 9.66 -25.59 17.10
CA SER A 152 8.73 -25.28 16.00
C SER A 152 8.11 -23.88 16.11
N HIS A 153 7.80 -23.46 17.33
CA HIS A 153 7.20 -22.17 17.66
C HIS A 153 8.09 -20.96 17.31
N GLN A 154 9.38 -21.19 17.07
CA GLN A 154 10.38 -20.16 16.79
C GLN A 154 10.46 -19.85 15.28
N TYR A 155 10.06 -20.81 14.43
CA TYR A 155 10.05 -20.63 12.98
C TYR A 155 8.67 -20.17 12.50
N ARG A 156 8.66 -19.40 11.41
CA ARG A 156 7.41 -18.89 10.83
C ARG A 156 7.09 -19.58 9.51
N GLU A 157 5.80 -19.74 9.25
CA GLU A 157 5.34 -20.03 7.90
C GLU A 157 5.81 -18.91 6.96
N ARG A 158 6.05 -19.31 5.71
CA ARG A 158 6.46 -18.41 4.68
C ARG A 158 5.38 -17.35 4.45
N GLU A 159 5.77 -16.10 4.39
CA GLU A 159 4.94 -15.05 3.82
C GLU A 159 5.36 -14.85 2.37
N ILE A 160 4.42 -15.07 1.44
CA ILE A 160 4.65 -14.77 0.02
C ILE A 160 4.66 -13.25 -0.07
N GLU A 161 5.85 -12.65 0.05
CA GLU A 161 6.02 -11.26 -0.34
C GLU A 161 5.63 -11.19 -1.82
N SER A 162 4.66 -10.33 -2.14
CA SER A 162 4.27 -10.05 -3.51
C SER A 162 5.46 -9.40 -4.22
N ALA A 163 6.38 -10.22 -4.72
CA ALA A 163 7.55 -9.82 -5.46
C ALA A 163 7.09 -9.28 -6.81
N SER A 164 6.61 -8.03 -6.83
CA SER A 164 6.04 -7.39 -8.01
C SER A 164 7.07 -7.06 -9.10
N TYR A 165 8.35 -7.41 -8.94
CA TYR A 165 9.41 -6.98 -9.87
C TYR A 165 10.57 -7.97 -10.10
N ARG A 166 10.51 -9.23 -9.66
CA ARG A 166 11.58 -10.22 -9.92
C ARG A 166 11.03 -11.53 -10.47
N MET A 167 11.81 -12.20 -11.32
CA MET A 167 11.54 -13.59 -11.70
C MET A 167 11.56 -14.47 -10.46
N TYR A 168 10.56 -15.34 -10.36
CA TYR A 168 10.24 -16.03 -9.13
C TYR A 168 10.06 -17.52 -9.41
N LEU A 169 10.89 -18.35 -8.78
CA LEU A 169 10.68 -19.79 -8.68
C LEU A 169 9.88 -20.07 -7.41
N GLY A 170 8.74 -20.74 -7.52
CA GLY A 170 7.95 -21.15 -6.34
C GLY A 170 7.45 -22.58 -6.40
N LEU A 171 7.16 -23.13 -5.23
CA LEU A 171 6.43 -24.39 -5.13
C LEU A 171 4.98 -24.21 -5.55
N HIS A 172 4.47 -25.13 -6.35
CA HIS A 172 3.08 -25.19 -6.75
C HIS A 172 2.55 -26.62 -6.64
N GLU A 173 1.28 -26.78 -6.29
CA GLU A 173 0.59 -28.06 -6.36
C GLU A 173 -0.43 -27.96 -7.49
N ASP A 174 -0.21 -28.75 -8.54
CA ASP A 174 -1.12 -28.87 -9.66
C ASP A 174 -2.01 -30.11 -9.47
N GLU A 175 -3.29 -30.01 -9.80
CA GLU A 175 -4.26 -31.10 -9.60
C GLU A 175 -3.94 -32.34 -10.47
N ASP A 176 -3.40 -32.13 -11.67
CA ASP A 176 -3.14 -33.17 -12.65
C ASP A 176 -1.72 -33.76 -12.51
N TYR A 177 -0.77 -32.93 -12.07
CA TYR A 177 0.66 -33.29 -12.05
C TYR A 177 1.28 -33.39 -10.66
N GLY A 178 0.52 -33.03 -9.62
CA GLY A 178 0.99 -33.00 -8.24
C GLY A 178 1.94 -31.83 -7.98
N ALA A 179 2.83 -31.99 -7.01
CA ALA A 179 3.76 -30.92 -6.67
C ALA A 179 4.72 -30.66 -7.85
N CYS A 180 4.88 -29.39 -8.23
CA CYS A 180 5.80 -28.90 -9.25
C CYS A 180 6.55 -27.64 -8.79
N ILE A 181 7.56 -27.25 -9.57
CA ILE A 181 8.23 -25.95 -9.46
C ILE A 181 7.63 -25.05 -10.54
N ALA A 182 6.92 -24.01 -10.11
CA ALA A 182 6.37 -23.02 -11.00
C ALA A 182 7.32 -21.84 -11.15
N ILE A 183 7.35 -21.25 -12.35
CA ILE A 183 8.10 -20.03 -12.64
C ILE A 183 7.10 -18.92 -12.93
N ARG A 184 7.27 -17.79 -12.24
CA ARG A 184 6.49 -16.57 -12.47
C ARG A 184 7.39 -15.51 -13.10
N TYR A 185 6.99 -15.05 -14.28
CA TYR A 185 7.65 -13.95 -14.97
C TYR A 185 6.99 -12.63 -14.57
N PRO A 186 7.74 -11.53 -14.39
CA PRO A 186 7.13 -10.22 -14.23
C PRO A 186 6.43 -9.82 -15.54
N VAL A 187 5.30 -9.10 -15.42
CA VAL A 187 4.30 -8.84 -16.47
C VAL A 187 4.80 -8.00 -17.67
N ASN A 188 6.11 -7.79 -17.85
CA ASN A 188 6.67 -6.86 -18.85
C ASN A 188 7.98 -7.31 -19.53
N VAL A 189 8.39 -8.58 -19.41
CA VAL A 189 9.62 -9.06 -20.08
C VAL A 189 9.27 -9.70 -21.42
N GLU A 190 10.07 -9.49 -22.47
CA GLU A 190 9.99 -10.28 -23.70
C GLU A 190 10.27 -11.76 -23.37
N ILE A 191 9.21 -12.49 -23.03
CA ILE A 191 9.25 -13.85 -22.44
C ILE A 191 9.99 -14.84 -23.33
N ALA A 192 9.99 -14.64 -24.66
CA ALA A 192 10.50 -15.61 -25.62
C ALA A 192 12.02 -15.85 -25.51
N GLY A 193 12.84 -14.81 -25.27
CA GLY A 193 14.31 -14.93 -25.26
C GLY A 193 14.86 -15.56 -23.97
N ILE A 194 14.39 -15.08 -22.81
CA ILE A 194 14.79 -15.64 -21.51
C ILE A 194 14.33 -17.10 -21.37
N ARG A 195 13.20 -17.43 -22.00
CA ARG A 195 12.65 -18.79 -22.03
C ARG A 195 13.56 -19.77 -22.77
N GLU A 196 14.03 -19.44 -23.97
CA GLU A 196 14.89 -20.34 -24.75
C GLU A 196 16.24 -20.57 -24.04
N ASP A 197 16.83 -19.51 -23.48
CA ASP A 197 18.08 -19.61 -22.71
C ASP A 197 17.90 -20.46 -21.43
N LEU A 198 16.76 -20.33 -20.73
CA LEU A 198 16.42 -21.16 -19.58
C LEU A 198 16.33 -22.64 -19.94
N GLU A 199 15.67 -22.94 -21.04
CA GLU A 199 15.42 -24.29 -21.47
C GLU A 199 16.71 -24.99 -21.91
N GLU A 200 17.56 -24.28 -22.66
CA GLU A 200 18.86 -24.79 -23.09
C GLU A 200 19.79 -25.03 -21.89
N ASP A 201 19.93 -24.04 -21.01
CA ASP A 201 20.87 -24.10 -19.88
C ASP A 201 20.40 -25.08 -18.79
N ALA A 202 19.08 -25.22 -18.55
CA ALA A 202 18.53 -26.18 -17.59
C ALA A 202 18.29 -27.58 -18.21
N GLY A 203 18.58 -27.74 -19.51
CA GLY A 203 18.47 -28.98 -20.27
C GLY A 203 17.04 -29.52 -20.44
N ILE A 204 16.03 -28.65 -20.43
CA ILE A 204 14.61 -28.99 -20.45
C ILE A 204 14.19 -29.29 -21.90
N GLU A 205 13.66 -30.49 -22.15
CA GLU A 205 13.22 -30.89 -23.49
C GLU A 205 11.79 -30.40 -23.80
N ASP A 206 11.50 -30.19 -25.09
CA ASP A 206 10.17 -29.84 -25.57
C ASP A 206 9.15 -30.94 -25.24
N GLY A 207 8.15 -30.62 -24.40
CA GLY A 207 7.11 -31.55 -23.94
C GLY A 207 7.12 -31.87 -22.45
N GLU A 208 8.12 -31.42 -21.70
CA GLU A 208 8.21 -31.57 -20.23
C GLU A 208 7.55 -30.42 -19.46
N ARG A 209 6.66 -29.67 -20.13
CA ARG A 209 5.99 -28.48 -19.60
C ARG A 209 4.52 -28.77 -19.33
N TRP A 210 4.05 -28.30 -18.19
CA TRP A 210 2.63 -28.29 -17.88
C TRP A 210 2.15 -26.85 -17.76
N PRO A 211 1.17 -26.42 -18.59
CA PRO A 211 0.57 -25.11 -18.44
C PRO A 211 -0.17 -25.06 -17.10
N VAL A 212 0.11 -24.04 -16.30
CA VAL A 212 -0.59 -23.85 -15.02
C VAL A 212 -1.92 -23.13 -15.31
N SER A 213 -3.01 -23.61 -14.75
CA SER A 213 -4.37 -23.09 -15.02
C SER A 213 -4.65 -21.71 -14.40
N SER A 214 -3.69 -21.11 -13.70
CA SER A 214 -3.88 -19.88 -12.93
C SER A 214 -3.29 -18.66 -13.62
N ASP A 215 -4.03 -17.53 -13.59
CA ASP A 215 -3.74 -16.26 -14.29
C ASP A 215 -2.40 -15.57 -13.95
N ASN A 216 -1.56 -16.17 -13.11
CA ASN A 216 -0.36 -15.55 -12.53
C ASN A 216 0.92 -16.40 -12.65
N TRP A 217 0.86 -17.56 -13.32
CA TRP A 217 1.96 -18.50 -13.42
C TRP A 217 2.08 -19.04 -14.84
N ASP A 218 3.28 -18.99 -15.40
CA ASP A 218 3.44 -19.25 -16.83
C ASP A 218 3.62 -20.75 -17.11
N TYR A 219 4.44 -21.47 -16.31
CA TYR A 219 4.70 -22.90 -16.49
C TYR A 219 5.05 -23.62 -15.19
N CYS A 220 4.67 -24.90 -15.09
CA CYS A 220 5.13 -25.83 -14.06
C CYS A 220 6.15 -26.82 -14.62
N HIS A 221 7.20 -27.05 -13.83
CA HIS A 221 8.26 -28.02 -14.10
C HIS A 221 8.26 -29.14 -13.05
N PRO A 222 8.58 -30.38 -13.45
CA PRO A 222 8.63 -31.49 -12.51
C PRO A 222 9.83 -31.38 -11.55
N PHE A 223 9.69 -31.88 -10.33
CA PHE A 223 10.72 -31.76 -9.27
C PHE A 223 12.10 -32.33 -9.61
N TRP A 224 12.18 -33.34 -10.47
CA TRP A 224 13.47 -33.90 -10.87
C TRP A 224 14.34 -32.91 -11.66
N ARG A 225 13.75 -31.80 -12.14
CA ARG A 225 14.45 -30.66 -12.78
C ARG A 225 14.86 -29.55 -11.81
N ALA A 226 14.51 -29.65 -10.52
CA ALA A 226 14.80 -28.60 -9.54
C ALA A 226 16.28 -28.23 -9.49
N GLU A 227 17.18 -29.21 -9.64
CA GLU A 227 18.62 -28.99 -9.54
C GLU A 227 19.14 -28.00 -10.60
N GLY A 228 18.72 -28.18 -11.85
CA GLY A 228 19.08 -27.32 -12.97
C GLY A 228 18.42 -25.94 -12.86
N LEU A 229 17.13 -25.91 -12.49
CA LEU A 229 16.39 -24.67 -12.30
C LEU A 229 16.96 -23.81 -11.15
N LEU A 230 17.34 -24.43 -10.03
CA LEU A 230 17.97 -23.75 -8.91
C LEU A 230 19.36 -23.22 -9.28
N ALA A 231 20.14 -23.98 -10.05
CA ALA A 231 21.47 -23.53 -10.51
C ALA A 231 21.34 -22.33 -11.47
N TYR A 232 20.41 -22.41 -12.41
CA TYR A 232 20.11 -21.33 -13.34
C TYR A 232 19.62 -20.05 -12.63
N ALA A 233 18.77 -20.22 -11.62
CA ALA A 233 18.23 -19.12 -10.82
C ALA A 233 19.33 -18.41 -10.01
N ASP A 234 20.27 -19.15 -9.42
CA ASP A 234 21.43 -18.62 -8.69
C ASP A 234 22.32 -17.75 -9.59
N ASP A 235 22.54 -18.15 -10.84
CA ASP A 235 23.39 -17.41 -11.79
C ASP A 235 22.79 -16.06 -12.24
N ARG A 236 21.47 -15.88 -12.12
CA ARG A 236 20.74 -14.69 -12.62
C ARG A 236 20.06 -13.85 -11.51
N ASP A 237 20.41 -14.07 -10.24
CA ASP A 237 19.80 -13.38 -9.07
C ASP A 237 18.26 -13.48 -9.04
N TRP A 238 17.73 -14.63 -9.44
CA TRP A 238 16.29 -14.88 -9.36
C TRP A 238 15.87 -15.06 -7.90
N TYR A 239 14.65 -14.65 -7.59
CA TYR A 239 14.08 -15.03 -6.31
C TYR A 239 13.73 -16.51 -6.35
N VAL A 240 14.43 -17.31 -5.57
CA VAL A 240 14.10 -18.72 -5.33
C VAL A 240 13.30 -18.82 -4.04
N ASP A 241 12.12 -19.41 -4.14
CA ASP A 241 11.34 -19.79 -2.97
C ASP A 241 12.17 -20.65 -2.00
N PRO A 242 12.36 -20.19 -0.75
CA PRO A 242 13.17 -20.90 0.24
C PRO A 242 12.77 -22.35 0.46
N ASP A 243 11.51 -22.67 0.23
CA ASP A 243 10.96 -23.99 0.48
C ASP A 243 11.22 -24.98 -0.67
N ILE A 244 11.64 -24.51 -1.85
CA ILE A 244 11.94 -25.39 -3.00
C ILE A 244 13.07 -26.35 -2.66
N GLU A 245 14.16 -25.87 -2.08
CA GLU A 245 15.30 -26.73 -1.76
C GLU A 245 14.95 -27.75 -0.69
N ALA A 246 14.14 -27.37 0.29
CA ALA A 246 13.64 -28.28 1.32
C ALA A 246 12.72 -29.36 0.72
N ALA A 247 11.85 -28.98 -0.23
CA ALA A 247 10.98 -29.92 -0.94
C ALA A 247 11.77 -30.85 -1.85
N TYR A 248 12.75 -30.33 -2.57
CA TYR A 248 13.63 -31.11 -3.44
C TYR A 248 14.44 -32.15 -2.65
N TYR A 249 15.00 -31.76 -1.52
CA TYR A 249 15.71 -32.69 -0.62
C TYR A 249 14.81 -33.83 -0.16
N LEU A 250 13.59 -33.54 0.29
CA LEU A 250 12.62 -34.56 0.71
C LEU A 250 12.26 -35.50 -0.44
N TRP A 251 12.01 -34.95 -1.64
CA TRP A 251 11.73 -35.74 -2.83
C TRP A 251 12.87 -36.70 -3.17
N GLN A 252 14.14 -36.27 -3.10
CA GLN A 252 15.29 -37.15 -3.33
C GLN A 252 15.35 -38.32 -2.32
N GLU A 253 15.05 -38.06 -1.05
CA GLU A 253 15.03 -39.10 -0.02
C GLU A 253 13.86 -40.10 -0.22
N GLU A 254 12.70 -39.63 -0.67
CA GLU A 254 11.56 -40.49 -1.04
C GLU A 254 11.90 -41.42 -2.21
N GLN A 255 12.57 -40.90 -3.25
CA GLN A 255 13.02 -41.70 -4.39
C GLN A 255 14.00 -42.80 -3.95
N LYS A 256 14.95 -42.48 -3.05
CA LYS A 256 15.89 -43.47 -2.49
C LYS A 256 15.19 -44.53 -1.64
N ALA A 257 14.13 -44.14 -0.94
CA ALA A 257 13.34 -45.06 -0.12
C ALA A 257 12.41 -45.98 -0.95
N GLY A 258 12.27 -45.73 -2.26
CA GLY A 258 11.38 -46.49 -3.14
C GLY A 258 9.89 -46.26 -2.83
N ILE A 259 9.55 -45.12 -2.23
CA ILE A 259 8.18 -44.77 -1.85
C ILE A 259 7.57 -43.95 -2.99
N ASN A 260 6.49 -44.45 -3.60
CA ASN A 260 5.74 -43.70 -4.60
C ASN A 260 4.99 -42.53 -3.93
N SER A 261 5.28 -41.31 -4.37
CA SER A 261 4.90 -40.05 -3.72
C SER A 261 3.40 -39.77 -3.80
N GLY A 262 2.74 -39.80 -2.64
CA GLY A 262 1.34 -39.38 -2.47
C GLY A 262 1.04 -38.87 -1.06
N ARG A 263 2.05 -38.44 -0.31
CA ARG A 263 1.94 -38.14 1.13
C ARG A 263 2.67 -36.86 1.54
N ILE A 264 2.35 -35.75 0.90
CA ILE A 264 2.76 -34.41 1.37
C ILE A 264 1.52 -33.50 1.49
N SER A 265 0.46 -33.96 2.18
CA SER A 265 -0.77 -33.15 2.36
C SER A 265 -1.34 -33.23 3.79
N GLY A 266 -0.49 -33.16 4.83
CA GLY A 266 -1.04 -33.26 6.18
C GLY A 266 -0.10 -32.88 7.31
N LEU A 267 0.44 -31.66 7.32
CA LEU A 267 1.24 -31.16 8.44
C LEU A 267 0.96 -29.69 8.80
N LEU A 268 -0.27 -29.22 8.58
CA LEU A 268 -0.71 -27.86 8.93
C LEU A 268 -1.81 -27.90 10.00
N SER A 269 -1.39 -27.99 11.26
CA SER A 269 -2.10 -27.33 12.35
C SER A 269 -1.13 -27.18 13.50
N HIS A 270 -1.16 -26.01 14.13
CA HIS A 270 -0.85 -25.67 15.54
C HIS A 270 -0.10 -24.33 15.60
N SER A 271 -0.85 -23.35 16.09
CA SER A 271 -0.61 -21.93 16.10
C SER A 271 0.37 -21.49 17.20
N ALA A 272 0.92 -20.29 16.99
CA ALA A 272 1.73 -19.55 17.94
C ALA A 272 1.06 -19.42 19.32
N THR A 273 1.88 -19.36 20.37
CA THR A 273 1.43 -19.31 21.76
C THR A 273 0.67 -18.00 22.08
N PRO A 274 -0.52 -18.06 22.71
CA PRO A 274 -1.41 -16.92 22.95
C PRO A 274 -0.80 -15.70 23.67
N SER A 275 0.18 -15.91 24.57
CA SER A 275 0.56 -14.87 25.54
C SER A 275 1.34 -13.67 24.97
N THR A 276 2.02 -13.82 23.82
CA THR A 276 2.74 -12.70 23.17
C THR A 276 1.79 -11.89 22.30
N ILE A 277 0.75 -12.54 21.77
CA ILE A 277 -0.30 -11.92 20.96
C ILE A 277 -1.16 -11.01 21.82
N ASP A 278 -1.58 -11.48 23.00
CA ASP A 278 -2.39 -10.69 23.93
C ASP A 278 -1.67 -9.41 24.37
N LYS A 279 -0.34 -9.44 24.47
CA LYS A 279 0.47 -8.27 24.82
C LYS A 279 0.59 -7.26 23.67
N LEU A 280 0.65 -7.73 22.42
CA LEU A 280 0.70 -6.86 21.25
C LEU A 280 -0.67 -6.23 20.97
N LEU A 281 -1.76 -7.00 21.14
CA LEU A 281 -3.13 -6.49 21.03
C LEU A 281 -3.45 -5.46 22.11
N ALA A 282 -3.02 -5.69 23.36
CA ALA A 282 -3.19 -4.70 24.42
C ALA A 282 -2.42 -3.39 24.14
N LEU A 283 -1.22 -3.48 23.54
CA LEU A 283 -0.45 -2.31 23.14
C LEU A 283 -1.15 -1.55 22.00
N GLU A 284 -1.75 -2.27 21.05
CA GLU A 284 -2.52 -1.69 19.96
C GLU A 284 -3.77 -0.95 20.47
N GLU A 285 -4.55 -1.57 21.36
CA GLU A 285 -5.71 -0.93 21.98
C GLU A 285 -5.31 0.35 22.74
N GLU A 286 -4.18 0.31 23.46
CA GLU A 286 -3.62 1.50 24.12
C GLU A 286 -3.25 2.61 23.11
N MET A 287 -2.63 2.25 21.98
CA MET A 287 -2.28 3.21 20.94
C MET A 287 -3.49 3.85 20.28
N VAL A 288 -4.48 3.04 19.89
CA VAL A 288 -5.71 3.51 19.26
C VAL A 288 -6.40 4.49 20.22
N GLY A 289 -6.52 4.14 21.50
CA GLY A 289 -7.09 5.03 22.51
C GLY A 289 -6.35 6.37 22.63
N ARG A 290 -5.01 6.37 22.60
CA ARG A 290 -4.21 7.61 22.65
C ARG A 290 -4.34 8.45 21.37
N ILE A 291 -4.42 7.81 20.20
CA ILE A 291 -4.63 8.51 18.93
C ILE A 291 -6.02 9.14 18.90
N GLU A 292 -7.06 8.41 19.31
CA GLU A 292 -8.42 8.92 19.43
C GLU A 292 -8.51 10.11 20.39
N GLU A 293 -7.81 10.05 21.53
CA GLU A 293 -7.72 11.18 22.46
C GLU A 293 -7.07 12.42 21.81
N ILE A 294 -5.98 12.23 21.06
CA ILE A 294 -5.29 13.32 20.35
C ILE A 294 -6.20 13.90 19.25
N VAL A 295 -6.88 13.05 18.47
CA VAL A 295 -7.81 13.48 17.42
C VAL A 295 -8.97 14.25 18.04
N ALA A 296 -9.57 13.76 19.11
CA ALA A 296 -10.65 14.46 19.83
C ALA A 296 -10.19 15.82 20.36
N ARG A 297 -8.96 15.92 20.88
CA ARG A 297 -8.37 17.20 21.31
C ARG A 297 -8.12 18.15 20.14
N ILE A 298 -7.71 17.65 18.97
CA ILE A 298 -7.58 18.46 17.75
C ILE A 298 -8.95 18.96 17.28
N GLU A 299 -9.98 18.11 17.30
CA GLU A 299 -11.34 18.46 16.89
C GLU A 299 -12.01 19.45 17.84
N GLN A 300 -11.75 19.35 19.14
CA GLN A 300 -12.21 20.33 20.14
C GLN A 300 -11.58 21.72 19.97
N ASN A 301 -10.38 21.80 19.38
CA ASN A 301 -9.70 23.05 19.09
C ASN A 301 -10.04 23.62 17.71
N PHE A 302 -10.83 22.90 16.91
CA PHE A 302 -11.25 23.35 15.60
C PHE A 302 -12.42 24.34 15.73
N ASP A 303 -12.36 25.43 14.98
CA ASP A 303 -13.36 26.49 15.01
C ASP A 303 -14.44 26.21 13.98
N HIS A 304 -15.45 25.44 14.37
CA HIS A 304 -16.55 25.02 13.50
C HIS A 304 -17.54 26.15 13.13
N ARG A 305 -17.23 27.42 13.41
CA ARG A 305 -18.14 28.55 13.15
C ARG A 305 -18.51 28.68 11.68
N LEU A 306 -17.54 28.50 10.77
CA LEU A 306 -17.79 28.60 9.33
C LEU A 306 -18.66 27.44 8.83
N GLU A 307 -18.32 26.22 9.20
CA GLU A 307 -19.02 24.99 8.82
C GLU A 307 -20.47 24.99 9.31
N ASN A 308 -20.68 25.38 10.58
CA ASN A 308 -22.00 25.47 11.16
C ASN A 308 -22.88 26.52 10.46
N ALA A 309 -22.30 27.64 10.02
CA ALA A 309 -23.02 28.66 9.24
C ALA A 309 -23.41 28.15 7.85
N ILE A 310 -22.50 27.44 7.17
CA ILE A 310 -22.78 26.80 5.87
C ILE A 310 -23.93 25.79 6.01
N LEU A 311 -23.85 24.89 6.99
CA LEU A 311 -24.88 23.88 7.23
C LEU A 311 -26.23 24.48 7.60
N PHE A 312 -26.24 25.57 8.36
CA PHE A 312 -27.47 26.28 8.73
C PHE A 312 -28.17 26.89 7.52
N LEU A 313 -27.44 27.62 6.68
CA LEU A 313 -28.02 28.24 5.47
C LEU A 313 -28.48 27.18 4.47
N ALA A 314 -27.71 26.11 4.28
CA ALA A 314 -28.08 24.99 3.40
C ALA A 314 -29.30 24.20 3.91
N GLY A 315 -29.48 24.11 5.23
CA GLY A 315 -30.62 23.41 5.84
C GLY A 315 -31.93 24.20 5.77
N SER A 316 -31.88 25.46 5.35
CA SER A 316 -33.07 26.32 5.19
C SER A 316 -33.64 26.15 3.79
N ASN A 317 -34.97 26.07 3.66
CA ASN A 317 -35.62 25.86 2.36
C ASN A 317 -35.44 27.10 1.45
N ASP A 318 -34.59 26.98 0.42
CA ASP A 318 -34.39 28.01 -0.61
C ASP A 318 -35.70 28.41 -1.34
N GLU A 319 -36.73 27.57 -1.30
CA GLU A 319 -38.00 27.78 -2.01
C GLU A 319 -39.00 28.71 -1.27
N ASN A 320 -38.81 28.98 0.02
CA ASN A 320 -39.70 29.84 0.81
C ASN A 320 -39.11 31.24 1.02
N LEU A 321 -39.31 32.10 0.01
CA LEU A 321 -38.93 33.52 0.03
C LEU A 321 -39.58 34.35 1.17
N GLU A 322 -40.54 33.79 1.92
CA GLU A 322 -41.24 34.52 2.99
C GLU A 322 -40.35 34.81 4.20
N ASP A 323 -39.42 33.91 4.55
CA ASP A 323 -38.57 34.08 5.73
C ASP A 323 -37.18 34.66 5.41
N SER A 324 -36.80 34.74 4.13
CA SER A 324 -35.49 35.23 3.67
C SER A 324 -34.26 34.53 4.29
N ILE A 325 -34.43 33.29 4.78
CA ILE A 325 -33.35 32.47 5.35
C ILE A 325 -32.94 31.42 4.32
N GLY A 326 -31.65 31.37 4.00
CA GLY A 326 -31.06 30.47 3.01
C GLY A 326 -30.06 31.20 2.11
N PHE A 327 -29.46 30.43 1.20
CA PHE A 327 -28.60 31.02 0.19
C PHE A 327 -29.43 31.77 -0.85
N ASN A 328 -28.95 32.92 -1.30
CA ASN A 328 -29.53 33.56 -2.48
C ASN A 328 -29.28 32.67 -3.72
N TRP A 329 -30.02 32.92 -4.80
CA TRP A 329 -29.95 32.10 -6.01
C TRP A 329 -28.53 31.92 -6.57
N SER A 330 -27.66 32.92 -6.46
CA SER A 330 -26.29 32.83 -6.97
C SER A 330 -25.31 32.11 -6.06
N ASP A 331 -25.59 32.05 -4.77
CA ASP A 331 -24.71 31.40 -3.80
C ASP A 331 -25.19 29.98 -3.48
N SER A 332 -26.44 29.67 -3.81
CA SER A 332 -27.13 28.40 -3.50
C SER A 332 -26.34 27.18 -3.97
N TRP A 333 -25.92 27.15 -5.24
CA TRP A 333 -25.17 26.00 -5.76
C TRP A 333 -23.87 25.75 -4.98
N PHE A 334 -23.05 26.78 -4.77
CA PHE A 334 -21.77 26.65 -4.06
C PHE A 334 -22.00 26.30 -2.59
N GLY A 335 -22.91 27.01 -1.91
CA GLY A 335 -23.26 26.77 -0.51
C GLY A 335 -23.78 25.36 -0.24
N HIS A 336 -24.68 24.84 -1.07
CA HIS A 336 -25.19 23.47 -0.96
C HIS A 336 -24.12 22.42 -1.27
N SER A 337 -23.22 22.67 -2.22
CA SER A 337 -22.12 21.74 -2.47
C SER A 337 -21.20 21.63 -1.24
N LEU A 338 -20.83 22.76 -0.64
CA LEU A 338 -20.03 22.77 0.59
C LEU A 338 -20.75 22.05 1.74
N ALA A 339 -22.05 22.28 1.91
CA ALA A 339 -22.85 21.62 2.94
C ALA A 339 -22.90 20.10 2.76
N ARG A 340 -23.08 19.61 1.52
CA ARG A 340 -23.08 18.17 1.21
C ARG A 340 -21.75 17.52 1.57
N ARG A 341 -20.63 18.21 1.33
CA ARG A 341 -19.29 17.75 1.72
C ARG A 341 -19.11 17.69 3.22
N LEU A 342 -19.55 18.73 3.93
CA LEU A 342 -19.49 18.75 5.39
C LEU A 342 -20.34 17.62 6.00
N GLN A 343 -21.54 17.38 5.47
CA GLN A 343 -22.42 16.29 5.89
C GLN A 343 -21.84 14.90 5.62
N SER A 344 -21.04 14.73 4.57
CA SER A 344 -20.33 13.47 4.30
C SER A 344 -19.04 13.29 5.13
N GLY A 345 -18.72 14.25 6.01
CA GLY A 345 -17.48 14.26 6.81
C GLY A 345 -16.25 14.71 6.03
N THR A 346 -16.43 15.23 4.82
CA THR A 346 -15.34 15.74 3.98
C THR A 346 -15.00 17.18 4.39
N ARG A 347 -13.74 17.43 4.75
CA ARG A 347 -13.27 18.78 5.10
C ARG A 347 -13.18 19.69 3.87
N LEU A 348 -13.33 20.99 4.11
CA LEU A 348 -13.11 22.03 3.09
C LEU A 348 -11.61 22.20 2.81
N THR A 349 -11.27 22.51 1.56
CA THR A 349 -9.91 22.98 1.24
C THR A 349 -9.69 24.40 1.73
N LEU A 350 -8.42 24.82 1.79
CA LEU A 350 -8.03 26.20 2.10
C LEU A 350 -8.76 27.21 1.21
N LYS A 351 -8.82 26.94 -0.09
CA LYS A 351 -9.46 27.83 -1.07
C LYS A 351 -10.98 27.87 -0.88
N GLN A 352 -11.61 26.70 -0.70
CA GLN A 352 -13.05 26.61 -0.45
C GLN A 352 -13.45 27.33 0.83
N ALA A 353 -12.72 27.13 1.94
CA ALA A 353 -13.01 27.79 3.20
C ALA A 353 -12.82 29.31 3.11
N HIS A 354 -11.79 29.79 2.40
CA HIS A 354 -11.59 31.22 2.20
C HIS A 354 -12.73 31.84 1.38
N THR A 355 -13.09 31.23 0.24
CA THR A 355 -14.20 31.68 -0.60
C THR A 355 -15.52 31.61 0.15
N ALA A 356 -15.75 30.54 0.92
CA ALA A 356 -16.94 30.39 1.75
C ALA A 356 -17.01 31.47 2.83
N LEU A 357 -15.91 31.80 3.51
CA LEU A 357 -15.90 32.86 4.51
C LEU A 357 -16.27 34.22 3.89
N GLN A 358 -15.73 34.55 2.72
CA GLN A 358 -16.08 35.78 1.99
C GLN A 358 -17.57 35.82 1.66
N MET A 359 -18.12 34.73 1.12
CA MET A 359 -19.54 34.59 0.85
C MET A 359 -20.38 34.76 2.13
N MET A 360 -20.03 34.04 3.22
CA MET A 360 -20.78 34.06 4.48
C MET A 360 -20.83 35.44 5.14
N GLN A 361 -19.81 36.27 4.96
CA GLN A 361 -19.78 37.63 5.52
C GLN A 361 -20.93 38.50 5.01
N GLU A 362 -21.43 38.25 3.80
CA GLU A 362 -22.62 38.93 3.26
C GLU A 362 -23.91 38.55 4.00
N TYR A 363 -23.97 37.33 4.55
CA TYR A 363 -25.09 36.78 5.32
C TYR A 363 -24.99 37.06 6.82
N SER A 364 -23.82 37.50 7.33
CA SER A 364 -23.54 37.67 8.76
C SER A 364 -24.61 38.49 9.47
N LYS A 365 -24.88 39.70 8.97
CA LYS A 365 -25.76 40.68 9.65
C LYS A 365 -27.25 40.42 9.44
N THR A 366 -27.61 39.75 8.35
CA THR A 366 -29.01 39.61 7.91
C THR A 366 -29.63 38.30 8.35
N GLN A 367 -28.86 37.21 8.39
CA GLN A 367 -29.40 35.88 8.68
C GLN A 367 -28.65 35.18 9.82
N LEU A 368 -27.32 35.19 9.80
CA LEU A 368 -26.52 34.36 10.72
C LEU A 368 -26.54 34.90 12.17
N GLU A 369 -26.22 36.18 12.37
CA GLU A 369 -26.19 36.79 13.71
C GLU A 369 -27.57 36.80 14.37
N LEU A 370 -28.64 37.00 13.58
CA LEU A 370 -30.03 36.95 14.07
C LEU A 370 -30.42 35.55 14.56
N ASN A 371 -29.79 34.51 14.01
CA ASN A 371 -30.00 33.12 14.40
C ASN A 371 -28.91 32.57 15.35
N GLY A 372 -28.06 33.46 15.91
CA GLY A 372 -27.06 33.10 16.92
C GLY A 372 -25.78 32.47 16.36
N TYR A 373 -25.57 32.49 15.05
CA TYR A 373 -24.32 32.07 14.43
C TYR A 373 -23.36 33.26 14.33
N SER A 374 -22.17 33.11 14.92
CA SER A 374 -21.08 34.07 14.76
C SER A 374 -20.08 33.53 13.76
N LEU A 375 -19.67 34.32 12.78
CA LEU A 375 -18.59 33.96 11.87
C LEU A 375 -17.21 34.33 12.43
N PRO A 376 -16.14 33.69 11.95
CA PRO A 376 -14.79 34.21 12.06
C PRO A 376 -14.69 35.61 11.47
N ARG A 377 -13.99 36.53 12.15
CA ARG A 377 -13.95 37.94 11.69
C ARG A 377 -12.95 38.16 10.57
N THR A 378 -11.91 37.34 10.55
CA THR A 378 -10.80 37.44 9.61
C THR A 378 -10.44 36.04 9.14
N TRP A 379 -9.82 35.96 7.96
CA TRP A 379 -9.35 34.69 7.43
C TRP A 379 -8.25 34.11 8.32
N GLU A 380 -7.37 34.95 8.88
CA GLU A 380 -6.26 34.58 9.74
C GLU A 380 -6.69 33.84 11.01
N GLU A 381 -7.91 34.09 11.50
CA GLU A 381 -8.49 33.37 12.65
C GLU A 381 -8.63 31.88 12.39
N ILE A 382 -8.93 31.47 11.15
CA ILE A 382 -9.30 30.08 10.83
C ILE A 382 -8.44 29.46 9.72
N SER A 383 -7.63 30.25 9.00
CA SER A 383 -6.87 29.77 7.84
C SER A 383 -5.95 28.60 8.18
N HIS A 384 -5.44 28.59 9.41
CA HIS A 384 -4.57 27.51 9.90
C HIS A 384 -5.30 26.17 9.98
N GLN A 385 -6.63 26.13 10.01
CA GLN A 385 -7.42 24.91 10.19
C GLN A 385 -7.64 24.13 8.88
N TYR A 386 -7.45 24.79 7.74
CA TYR A 386 -7.68 24.24 6.42
C TYR A 386 -6.37 23.92 5.71
N ARG A 387 -6.39 22.93 4.82
CA ARG A 387 -5.22 22.49 4.06
C ARG A 387 -5.31 22.91 2.60
N GLU A 388 -4.17 23.29 2.02
CA GLU A 388 -4.06 23.35 0.56
C GLU A 388 -4.33 21.97 -0.01
N ASN A 389 -5.06 21.91 -1.12
CA ASN A 389 -5.33 20.66 -1.78
C ASN A 389 -4.04 20.17 -2.43
N THR A 390 -3.37 19.20 -1.82
CA THR A 390 -2.34 18.42 -2.51
C THR A 390 -3.06 17.34 -3.29
N ILE A 391 -3.13 17.51 -4.62
CA ILE A 391 -3.64 16.48 -5.53
C ILE A 391 -2.78 15.23 -5.32
N GLU A 392 -3.30 14.23 -4.59
CA GLU A 392 -2.68 12.91 -4.53
C GLU A 392 -2.78 12.32 -5.95
N SER A 393 -1.63 12.15 -6.59
CA SER A 393 -1.51 11.69 -7.97
C SER A 393 -1.81 10.19 -8.03
N ASP A 394 -3.09 9.82 -7.99
CA ASP A 394 -3.51 8.49 -8.42
C ASP A 394 -3.64 8.50 -9.96
N PRO A 395 -2.69 7.90 -10.69
CA PRO A 395 -2.72 7.89 -12.16
C PRO A 395 -3.86 7.03 -12.72
N SER A 396 -4.55 6.23 -11.89
CA SER A 396 -5.65 5.36 -12.31
C SER A 396 -7.01 6.06 -12.40
N LYS A 397 -7.12 7.32 -11.94
CA LYS A 397 -8.37 8.08 -11.94
C LYS A 397 -8.47 9.06 -13.11
N ILE A 398 -9.69 9.25 -13.61
CA ILE A 398 -9.99 10.42 -14.46
C ILE A 398 -9.93 11.65 -13.56
N ARG A 399 -9.12 12.65 -13.92
CA ARG A 399 -8.87 13.83 -13.07
C ARG A 399 -9.38 15.08 -13.74
N MET A 400 -10.29 15.78 -13.09
CA MET A 400 -10.65 17.16 -13.43
C MET A 400 -9.84 18.09 -12.56
N VAL A 401 -9.01 18.94 -13.15
CA VAL A 401 -8.08 19.81 -12.42
C VAL A 401 -8.20 21.23 -12.94
N LEU A 402 -8.14 22.21 -12.03
CA LEU A 402 -8.08 23.60 -12.43
C LEU A 402 -6.68 23.92 -13.00
N GLN A 403 -6.62 24.48 -14.20
CA GLN A 403 -5.39 24.92 -14.84
C GLN A 403 -5.47 26.37 -15.27
N ARG A 404 -4.29 26.95 -15.49
CA ARG A 404 -4.15 28.31 -15.98
C ARG A 404 -3.05 28.35 -17.03
N ASP A 405 -3.35 28.93 -18.18
CA ASP A 405 -2.35 29.28 -19.19
C ASP A 405 -2.51 30.74 -19.64
N GLU A 406 -1.59 31.22 -20.48
CA GLU A 406 -1.58 32.60 -20.98
C GLU A 406 -2.64 32.87 -22.07
N GLU A 407 -3.16 31.84 -22.73
CA GLU A 407 -4.02 31.96 -23.93
C GLU A 407 -5.52 31.84 -23.58
N HIS A 408 -5.85 31.00 -22.61
CA HIS A 408 -7.19 30.58 -22.22
C HIS A 408 -7.57 30.98 -20.79
N ASN A 409 -6.70 31.74 -20.09
CA ASN A 409 -6.88 32.10 -18.68
C ASN A 409 -7.08 30.85 -17.79
N THR A 410 -8.05 30.86 -16.88
CA THR A 410 -8.34 29.72 -15.99
C THR A 410 -9.34 28.78 -16.66
N TYR A 411 -8.96 27.51 -16.81
CA TYR A 411 -9.77 26.47 -17.44
C TYR A 411 -9.76 25.19 -16.60
N ILE A 412 -10.65 24.26 -16.91
CA ILE A 412 -10.73 22.93 -16.30
C ILE A 412 -10.10 21.95 -17.28
N ALA A 413 -9.02 21.30 -16.86
CA ALA A 413 -8.38 20.23 -17.60
C ALA A 413 -8.93 18.87 -17.14
N ILE A 414 -9.40 18.04 -18.08
CA ILE A 414 -9.79 16.66 -17.80
C ILE A 414 -8.70 15.72 -18.31
N TYR A 415 -8.02 15.03 -17.38
CA TYR A 415 -7.00 14.03 -17.66
C TYR A 415 -7.59 12.63 -17.58
N TYR A 416 -7.35 11.83 -18.61
CA TYR A 416 -7.72 10.41 -18.62
C TYR A 416 -6.50 9.54 -18.29
N PRO A 417 -6.67 8.43 -17.55
CA PRO A 417 -5.65 7.39 -17.46
C PRO A 417 -5.33 6.83 -18.84
N VAL A 418 -4.07 6.46 -19.08
CA VAL A 418 -3.60 5.86 -20.35
C VAL A 418 -4.40 4.61 -20.75
N ASN A 419 -5.08 3.96 -19.80
CA ASN A 419 -5.79 2.69 -20.00
C ASN A 419 -7.31 2.82 -20.13
N VAL A 420 -7.89 4.02 -20.24
CA VAL A 420 -9.34 4.17 -20.47
C VAL A 420 -9.63 4.03 -21.97
N PRO A 421 -10.52 3.12 -22.40
CA PRO A 421 -10.87 2.96 -23.81
C PRO A 421 -11.38 4.27 -24.41
N VAL A 422 -10.93 4.60 -25.62
CA VAL A 422 -11.29 5.85 -26.33
C VAL A 422 -12.80 5.98 -26.49
N GLU A 423 -13.51 4.85 -26.66
CA GLU A 423 -14.97 4.82 -26.77
C GLU A 423 -15.67 5.30 -25.49
N THR A 424 -15.09 5.03 -24.32
CA THR A 424 -15.62 5.50 -23.02
C THR A 424 -15.39 7.00 -22.84
N ILE A 425 -14.29 7.50 -23.39
CA ILE A 425 -13.96 8.92 -23.42
C ILE A 425 -14.94 9.63 -24.34
N ASP A 426 -15.13 9.15 -25.57
CA ASP A 426 -16.02 9.73 -26.56
C ASP A 426 -17.48 9.72 -26.11
N GLU A 427 -17.99 8.65 -25.49
CA GLU A 427 -19.34 8.63 -24.92
C GLU A 427 -19.51 9.65 -23.77
N SER A 428 -18.49 9.82 -22.93
CA SER A 428 -18.51 10.79 -21.84
C SER A 428 -18.48 12.22 -22.38
N LEU A 429 -17.68 12.46 -23.42
CA LEU A 429 -17.55 13.75 -24.10
C LEU A 429 -18.79 14.08 -24.93
N GLU A 430 -19.40 13.12 -25.61
CA GLU A 430 -20.67 13.30 -26.31
C GLU A 430 -21.79 13.64 -25.33
N LYS A 431 -21.82 13.02 -24.14
CA LYS A 431 -22.76 13.42 -23.09
C LYS A 431 -22.49 14.83 -22.57
N ILE A 432 -21.23 15.21 -22.32
CA ILE A 432 -20.87 16.58 -21.92
C ILE A 432 -21.23 17.59 -23.03
N ALA A 433 -20.92 17.28 -24.28
CA ALA A 433 -21.17 18.14 -25.44
C ALA A 433 -22.66 18.25 -25.77
N ALA A 434 -23.43 17.17 -25.59
CA ALA A 434 -24.88 17.17 -25.77
C ALA A 434 -25.61 18.02 -24.71
N ILE A 435 -24.98 18.25 -23.54
CA ILE A 435 -25.54 19.12 -22.51
C ILE A 435 -25.37 20.60 -22.88
N GLN A 436 -24.41 21.01 -23.73
CA GLN A 436 -24.13 22.44 -23.99
C GLN A 436 -23.58 22.76 -25.40
N ASP A 437 -24.34 23.54 -26.20
CA ASP A 437 -23.95 24.11 -27.51
C ASP A 437 -22.70 25.03 -27.41
N GLY A 438 -21.48 24.49 -27.51
CA GLY A 438 -20.30 25.33 -27.79
C GLY A 438 -18.93 24.65 -27.71
N GLU A 439 -17.90 25.44 -27.99
CA GLU A 439 -16.53 25.01 -28.30
C GLU A 439 -15.85 24.27 -27.14
N VAL A 440 -15.42 23.05 -27.41
CA VAL A 440 -14.47 22.28 -26.59
C VAL A 440 -13.07 22.51 -27.15
N TRP A 441 -12.12 22.91 -26.31
CA TRP A 441 -10.74 23.11 -26.76
C TRP A 441 -9.97 21.79 -26.64
N TYR A 442 -9.62 21.24 -27.80
CA TYR A 442 -8.77 20.07 -27.87
C TYR A 442 -7.31 20.52 -27.76
N MET A 443 -6.70 20.30 -26.60
CA MET A 443 -5.29 20.63 -26.36
C MET A 443 -4.46 19.35 -26.39
N TRP A 444 -3.77 19.14 -27.51
CA TRP A 444 -2.73 18.10 -27.58
C TRP A 444 -1.43 18.68 -27.02
N SER A 445 -0.98 18.20 -25.88
CA SER A 445 0.34 18.54 -25.36
C SER A 445 1.34 17.48 -25.79
N GLU A 446 2.05 17.75 -26.89
CA GLU A 446 3.24 16.96 -27.29
C GLU A 446 4.33 16.96 -26.20
N ASP A 447 4.30 17.96 -25.29
CA ASP A 447 5.28 18.16 -24.22
C ASP A 447 4.82 17.63 -22.84
N SER A 448 3.69 16.93 -22.74
CA SER A 448 3.24 16.36 -21.46
C SER A 448 4.16 15.18 -21.08
N PRO A 449 4.91 15.25 -19.96
CA PRO A 449 5.85 14.20 -19.57
C PRO A 449 5.19 12.84 -19.29
N SER A 450 3.85 12.78 -19.27
CA SER A 450 3.07 11.55 -19.07
C SER A 450 2.37 11.04 -20.34
N GLY A 451 2.50 11.71 -21.50
CA GLY A 451 1.81 11.30 -22.74
C GLY A 451 0.28 11.33 -22.66
N ASN A 452 -0.29 12.07 -21.70
CA ASN A 452 -1.74 12.11 -21.49
C ASN A 452 -2.37 13.23 -22.32
N SER A 453 -3.33 12.87 -23.16
CA SER A 453 -4.28 13.81 -23.77
C SER A 453 -5.16 14.43 -22.67
N TYR A 454 -5.44 15.74 -22.76
CA TYR A 454 -6.42 16.40 -21.91
C TYR A 454 -7.33 17.32 -22.70
N TYR A 455 -8.52 17.55 -22.16
CA TYR A 455 -9.51 18.47 -22.73
C TYR A 455 -9.61 19.70 -21.84
N GLY A 456 -9.52 20.88 -22.45
CA GLY A 456 -9.70 22.15 -21.78
C GLY A 456 -11.14 22.63 -21.88
N TYR A 457 -11.76 22.89 -20.74
CA TYR A 457 -13.10 23.49 -20.66
C TYR A 457 -13.04 24.85 -20.00
N PRO A 458 -13.75 25.85 -20.54
CA PRO A 458 -13.76 27.17 -19.91
C PRO A 458 -14.48 27.12 -18.56
N LEU A 459 -13.99 27.88 -17.58
CA LEU A 459 -14.47 27.85 -16.20
C LEU A 459 -15.97 28.19 -16.06
N TRP A 460 -16.54 28.97 -16.99
CA TRP A 460 -17.97 29.29 -16.98
C TRP A 460 -18.89 28.08 -17.21
N ARG A 461 -18.35 26.94 -17.66
CA ARG A 461 -19.06 25.66 -17.81
C ARG A 461 -18.88 24.70 -16.64
N ALA A 462 -18.22 25.11 -15.55
CA ALA A 462 -17.89 24.21 -14.46
C ALA A 462 -19.12 23.53 -13.84
N GLU A 463 -20.26 24.24 -13.72
CA GLU A 463 -21.48 23.71 -13.10
C GLU A 463 -21.96 22.40 -13.76
N GLY A 464 -22.17 22.40 -15.08
CA GLY A 464 -22.60 21.20 -15.81
C GLY A 464 -21.56 20.08 -15.80
N LEU A 465 -20.27 20.43 -15.80
CA LEU A 465 -19.17 19.45 -15.68
C LEU A 465 -19.12 18.80 -14.30
N LEU A 466 -19.35 19.56 -13.24
CA LEU A 466 -19.36 19.07 -11.87
C LEU A 466 -20.61 18.23 -11.58
N GLU A 467 -21.76 18.58 -12.14
CA GLU A 467 -22.97 17.76 -12.10
C GLU A 467 -22.77 16.41 -12.81
N ALA A 468 -22.19 16.43 -14.00
CA ALA A 468 -21.86 15.20 -14.73
C ALA A 468 -20.87 14.33 -13.95
N ALA A 469 -19.82 14.93 -13.38
CA ALA A 469 -18.85 14.22 -12.57
C ALA A 469 -19.48 13.61 -11.31
N ALA A 470 -20.37 14.34 -10.62
CA ALA A 470 -21.10 13.82 -9.47
C ALA A 470 -21.96 12.60 -9.84
N HIS A 471 -22.71 12.68 -10.94
CA HIS A 471 -23.52 11.57 -11.45
C HIS A 471 -22.66 10.33 -11.79
N TRP A 472 -21.48 10.53 -12.35
CA TRP A 472 -20.56 9.43 -12.67
C TRP A 472 -19.92 8.80 -11.44
N ILE A 473 -19.55 9.61 -10.43
CA ILE A 473 -19.08 9.10 -9.14
C ILE A 473 -20.16 8.23 -8.49
N GLU A 474 -21.42 8.70 -8.47
CA GLU A 474 -22.56 7.93 -7.96
C GLU A 474 -22.82 6.65 -8.76
N SER A 475 -22.51 6.66 -10.06
CA SER A 475 -22.61 5.50 -10.94
C SER A 475 -21.42 4.54 -10.83
N GLY A 476 -20.48 4.77 -9.91
CA GLY A 476 -19.34 3.90 -9.62
C GLY A 476 -18.10 4.12 -10.51
N TYR A 477 -18.06 5.20 -11.30
CA TYR A 477 -16.87 5.54 -12.08
C TYR A 477 -15.80 6.18 -11.20
N ASN A 478 -14.53 5.84 -11.47
CA ASN A 478 -13.39 6.29 -10.68
C ASN A 478 -12.91 7.69 -11.11
N TRP A 479 -13.64 8.72 -10.68
CA TRP A 479 -13.33 10.12 -10.93
C TRP A 479 -12.67 10.78 -9.72
N TYR A 480 -11.79 11.73 -10.01
CA TYR A 480 -11.29 12.72 -9.09
C TYR A 480 -11.64 14.10 -9.63
N VAL A 481 -12.39 14.87 -8.85
CA VAL A 481 -12.70 16.26 -9.15
C VAL A 481 -11.91 17.13 -8.20
N ASP A 482 -11.10 18.03 -8.74
CA ASP A 482 -10.37 18.99 -7.93
C ASP A 482 -11.38 19.88 -7.17
N PRO A 483 -11.42 19.79 -5.82
CA PRO A 483 -12.35 20.55 -5.00
C PRO A 483 -12.24 22.08 -5.18
N ASP A 484 -11.12 22.57 -5.70
CA ASP A 484 -10.91 24.00 -5.92
C ASP A 484 -11.59 24.54 -7.19
N ILE A 485 -12.14 23.65 -8.05
CA ILE A 485 -12.93 24.03 -9.22
C ILE A 485 -14.21 24.75 -8.78
N GLU A 486 -14.89 24.25 -7.73
CA GLU A 486 -16.13 24.86 -7.21
C GLU A 486 -15.90 26.30 -6.75
N ALA A 487 -14.83 26.50 -5.97
CA ALA A 487 -14.45 27.83 -5.47
C ALA A 487 -14.02 28.78 -6.60
N ALA A 488 -13.31 28.26 -7.61
CA ALA A 488 -12.92 29.05 -8.77
C ALA A 488 -14.13 29.49 -9.60
N HIS A 489 -15.07 28.57 -9.85
CA HIS A 489 -16.28 28.86 -10.59
C HIS A 489 -17.13 29.93 -9.91
N TYR A 490 -17.30 29.82 -8.59
CA TYR A 490 -18.03 30.82 -7.80
C TYR A 490 -17.41 32.22 -7.92
N LEU A 491 -16.09 32.34 -7.73
CA LEU A 491 -15.41 33.62 -7.86
C LEU A 491 -15.58 34.24 -9.25
N TRP A 492 -15.48 33.41 -10.30
CA TRP A 492 -15.72 33.84 -11.67
C TRP A 492 -17.13 34.41 -11.86
N GLN A 493 -18.16 33.75 -11.32
CA GLN A 493 -19.55 34.25 -11.39
C GLN A 493 -19.70 35.63 -10.70
N GLN A 494 -19.02 35.85 -9.57
CA GLN A 494 -19.06 37.13 -8.86
C GLN A 494 -18.35 38.25 -9.64
N GLU A 495 -17.23 37.96 -10.30
CA GLU A 495 -16.55 38.94 -11.18
C GLU A 495 -17.45 39.38 -12.34
N GLN A 496 -18.16 38.44 -12.98
CA GLN A 496 -19.10 38.75 -14.06
C GLN A 496 -20.23 39.67 -13.59
N LYS A 497 -20.80 39.40 -12.41
CA LYS A 497 -21.83 40.25 -11.80
C LYS A 497 -21.34 41.64 -11.47
N ALA A 498 -20.09 41.77 -11.03
CA ALA A 498 -19.46 43.05 -10.77
C ALA A 498 -19.16 43.85 -12.05
N GLY A 499 -19.37 43.26 -13.23
CA GLY A 499 -19.05 43.87 -14.52
C GLY A 499 -17.55 43.98 -14.76
N ILE A 500 -16.73 43.22 -14.02
CA ILE A 500 -15.30 43.12 -14.22
C ILE A 500 -15.12 42.08 -15.33
N GLY A 501 -14.77 42.54 -16.54
CA GLY A 501 -14.52 41.64 -17.67
C GLY A 501 -13.47 40.59 -17.30
N SER A 502 -13.66 39.35 -17.80
CA SER A 502 -12.82 38.20 -17.48
C SER A 502 -11.35 38.47 -17.83
N GLY A 503 -10.53 38.75 -16.81
CA GLY A 503 -9.10 39.01 -16.91
C GLY A 503 -8.28 37.81 -16.49
#